data_AF-A0AAE6F892-F1
#
_entry.id   AF-A0AAE6F892-F1
#
_cell.length_a   1.000
_cell.length_b   1.000
_cell.length_c   1.000
_cell.angle_alpha   90.00
_cell.angle_beta   90.00
_cell.angle_gamma   90.00
#
_symmetry.space_group_name_H-M   'P 1'
#
loop_
_entity.id
_entity.type
_entity.pdbx_description
1 polymer ?
#
loop_
_entity_poly.entity_id
_entity_poly.type
_entity_poly.pdbx_seq_one_letter_code
_entity_poly.pdbx_strand_id
1 'polypeptide(L)'
;MKKRLIVKEKLQICIIKDGKISRKVPEDFERIFLQHYMKSNGWTVSGAAFAGCNDIIIWRKEEENKGFQDLLPRSGINPEILSLIENTNLWLDIKVSVVVKTNVQYLIR
;
A
#
# COMPACT_ATOMS: atom_id res chain seq x y z
N MET A 1 -0.97 29.10 -10.78
CA MET A 1 -0.86 28.02 -11.78
C MET A 1 -0.90 26.67 -11.06
N LYS A 2 -1.90 25.81 -11.31
CA LYS A 2 -2.02 24.50 -10.63
C LYS A 2 -1.01 23.53 -11.27
N LYS A 3 0.10 23.22 -10.58
CA LYS A 3 1.02 22.16 -11.01
C LYS A 3 0.42 20.81 -10.62
N ARG A 4 0.35 19.88 -11.59
CA ARG A 4 -0.02 18.49 -11.34
C ARG A 4 1.27 17.70 -11.21
N LEU A 5 1.46 17.00 -10.10
CA LEU A 5 2.54 16.05 -9.93
C LEU A 5 1.97 14.66 -10.21
N ILE A 6 2.62 13.90 -11.09
CA ILE A 6 2.28 12.49 -11.33
C ILE A 6 3.35 11.67 -10.62
N VAL A 7 2.93 10.90 -9.61
CA VAL A 7 3.80 9.96 -8.90
C VAL A 7 3.58 8.59 -9.51
N LYS A 8 4.66 7.93 -9.92
CA LYS A 8 4.65 6.58 -10.50
C LYS A 8 5.49 5.68 -9.62
N GLU A 9 4.88 4.61 -9.14
CA GLU A 9 5.56 3.65 -8.26
C GLU A 9 5.42 2.24 -8.81
N LYS A 10 6.51 1.47 -8.71
CA LYS A 10 6.52 0.03 -8.93
C LYS A 10 6.43 -0.62 -7.56
N LEU A 11 5.40 -1.43 -7.36
CA LEU A 11 5.09 -2.03 -6.07
C LEU A 11 5.00 -3.54 -6.22
N GLN A 12 5.35 -4.25 -5.16
CA GLN A 12 4.96 -5.62 -4.96
C GLN A 12 3.77 -5.65 -4.02
N ILE A 13 2.68 -6.32 -4.42
CA ILE A 13 1.46 -6.42 -3.63
C ILE A 13 1.17 -7.87 -3.26
N CYS A 14 0.80 -8.09 -2.00
CA CYS A 14 0.21 -9.33 -1.51
C CYS A 14 -1.23 -9.03 -1.10
N ILE A 15 -2.17 -9.82 -1.60
CA ILE A 15 -3.60 -9.61 -1.36
C ILE A 15 -4.15 -10.89 -0.75
N ILE A 16 -4.83 -10.74 0.37
CA ILE A 16 -5.56 -11.79 1.05
C ILE A 16 -7.02 -11.37 1.03
N LYS A 17 -7.86 -12.25 0.50
CA LYS A 17 -9.29 -12.06 0.44
C LYS A 17 -9.98 -13.33 0.92
N ASP A 18 -10.91 -13.18 1.85
CA ASP A 18 -11.60 -14.32 2.48
C ASP A 18 -10.60 -15.36 3.04
N GLY A 19 -9.45 -14.87 3.55
CA GLY A 19 -8.39 -15.69 4.15
C GLY A 19 -7.48 -16.42 3.16
N LYS A 20 -7.61 -16.15 1.85
CA LYS A 20 -6.81 -16.79 0.80
C LYS A 20 -6.04 -15.76 -0.03
N ILE A 21 -4.87 -16.16 -0.54
CA ILE A 21 -4.12 -15.32 -1.48
C ILE A 21 -4.94 -15.11 -2.75
N SER A 22 -5.17 -13.85 -3.08
CA SER A 22 -5.84 -13.42 -4.31
C SER A 22 -4.81 -12.86 -5.29
N ARG A 23 -4.99 -13.18 -6.57
CA ARG A 23 -4.24 -12.54 -7.66
C ARG A 23 -4.96 -11.35 -8.27
N LYS A 24 -6.17 -11.04 -7.81
CA LYS A 24 -6.97 -9.93 -8.33
C LYS A 24 -6.75 -8.70 -7.45
N VAL A 25 -6.13 -7.68 -8.03
CA VAL A 25 -5.98 -6.35 -7.40
C VAL A 25 -7.37 -5.74 -7.21
N PRO A 26 -7.72 -5.26 -6.00
CA PRO A 26 -8.99 -4.57 -5.76
C PRO A 26 -9.10 -3.29 -6.59
N GLU A 27 -10.30 -3.01 -7.12
CA GLU A 27 -10.56 -1.83 -7.96
C GLU A 27 -10.28 -0.51 -7.24
N ASP A 28 -10.39 -0.50 -5.91
CA ASP A 28 -10.15 0.67 -5.08
C ASP A 28 -8.72 0.77 -4.54
N PHE A 29 -7.81 -0.10 -4.99
CA PHE A 29 -6.42 -0.10 -4.53
C PHE A 29 -5.73 1.25 -4.77
N GLU A 30 -5.91 1.87 -5.94
CA GLU A 30 -5.28 3.17 -6.23
C GLU A 30 -5.72 4.26 -5.26
N ARG A 31 -6.99 4.22 -4.83
CA ARG A 31 -7.54 5.15 -3.83
C ARG A 31 -6.92 4.90 -2.46
N ILE A 32 -6.83 3.65 -2.03
CA ILE A 32 -6.21 3.25 -0.76
C ILE A 32 -4.73 3.68 -0.73
N PHE A 33 -4.00 3.38 -1.81
CA PHE A 33 -2.61 3.77 -1.98
C PHE A 33 -2.44 5.28 -1.90
N LEU A 34 -3.27 6.06 -2.62
CA LEU A 34 -3.22 7.51 -2.58
C LEU A 34 -3.47 8.06 -1.16
N GLN A 35 -4.46 7.52 -0.45
CA GLN A 35 -4.76 7.93 0.92
C GLN A 35 -3.57 7.68 1.86
N HIS A 36 -2.91 6.52 1.73
CA HIS A 36 -1.71 6.21 2.49
C HIS A 36 -0.56 7.17 2.15
N TYR A 37 -0.28 7.34 0.85
CA TYR A 37 0.78 8.20 0.35
C TYR A 37 0.59 9.66 0.78
N MET A 38 -0.65 10.17 0.78
CA MET A 38 -0.95 11.52 1.27
C MET A 38 -0.77 11.63 2.79
N LYS A 39 -1.18 10.62 3.58
CA LYS A 39 -0.99 10.63 5.04
C LYS A 39 0.49 10.64 5.42
N SER A 40 1.36 10.03 4.63
CA SER A 40 2.81 10.04 4.84
C SER A 40 3.51 11.27 4.24
N ASN A 41 2.76 12.23 3.67
CA ASN A 41 3.32 13.33 2.87
C ASN A 41 4.26 12.86 1.75
N GLY A 42 4.05 11.63 1.25
CA GLY A 42 4.88 10.99 0.23
C GLY A 42 6.21 10.43 0.71
N TRP A 43 6.47 10.41 2.03
CA TRP A 43 7.72 9.90 2.60
C TRP A 43 7.71 8.38 2.79
N THR A 44 6.53 7.78 2.88
CA THR A 44 6.37 6.33 3.00
C THR A 44 5.42 5.84 1.92
N VAL A 45 5.91 4.93 1.10
CA VAL A 45 5.19 4.33 -0.02
C VAL A 45 4.63 2.97 0.37
N SER A 46 5.41 2.12 1.05
CA SER A 46 4.98 0.80 1.47
C SER A 46 3.95 0.87 2.60
N GLY A 47 2.95 0.00 2.58
CA GLY A 47 1.87 0.03 3.55
C GLY A 47 1.01 -1.22 3.53
N ALA A 48 0.01 -1.20 4.40
CA ALA A 48 -1.02 -2.21 4.46
C ALA A 48 -2.40 -1.58 4.70
N ALA A 49 -3.45 -2.26 4.28
CA ALA A 49 -4.84 -1.91 4.51
C ALA A 49 -5.65 -3.16 4.88
N PHE A 50 -6.65 -2.96 5.73
CA PHE A 50 -7.45 -4.04 6.32
C PHE A 50 -8.93 -3.70 6.20
N ALA A 51 -9.72 -4.65 5.68
CA ALA A 51 -11.18 -4.62 5.78
C ALA A 51 -11.69 -5.57 6.87
N GLY A 52 -10.86 -6.52 7.30
CA GLY A 52 -11.14 -7.48 8.36
C GLY A 52 -9.90 -8.33 8.68
N CYS A 53 -10.05 -9.32 9.57
CA CYS A 53 -8.97 -10.22 9.96
C CYS A 53 -8.49 -11.14 8.82
N ASN A 54 -9.32 -11.33 7.79
CA ASN A 54 -9.09 -12.22 6.65
C ASN A 54 -8.99 -11.46 5.31
N ASP A 55 -9.10 -10.13 5.33
CA ASP A 55 -9.08 -9.27 4.14
C ASP A 55 -8.00 -8.20 4.31
N ILE A 56 -6.83 -8.50 3.74
CA ILE A 56 -5.60 -7.74 3.95
C ILE A 56 -4.97 -7.45 2.61
N ILE A 57 -4.52 -6.22 2.43
CA ILE A 57 -3.72 -5.81 1.28
C ILE A 57 -2.41 -5.27 1.82
N ILE A 58 -1.29 -5.77 1.32
CA ILE A 58 0.06 -5.33 1.69
C ILE A 58 0.74 -4.92 0.40
N TRP A 59 1.37 -3.75 0.38
CA TRP A 59 2.20 -3.34 -0.74
C TRP A 59 3.55 -2.85 -0.23
N ARG A 60 4.61 -3.19 -0.97
CA ARG A 60 5.95 -2.73 -0.68
C ARG A 60 6.60 -2.12 -1.91
N LYS A 61 7.36 -1.07 -1.66
CA LYS A 61 8.30 -0.49 -2.60
C LYS A 61 9.67 -1.14 -2.35
N GLU A 62 10.27 -1.70 -3.40
CA GLU A 62 11.49 -2.50 -3.31
C GLU A 62 12.64 -1.73 -2.65
N GLU A 63 12.75 -0.42 -2.92
CA GLU A 63 13.80 0.44 -2.39
C GLU A 63 13.65 0.76 -0.89
N GLU A 64 12.46 0.57 -0.30
CA GLU A 64 12.25 0.85 1.13
C GLU A 64 12.71 -0.29 2.05
N ASN A 65 13.03 -1.46 1.49
CA ASN A 65 13.51 -2.66 2.20
C ASN A 65 12.73 -2.97 3.51
N LYS A 66 11.41 -2.77 3.48
CA LYS A 66 10.52 -3.06 4.63
C LYS A 66 10.08 -4.51 4.62
N GLY A 67 10.21 -5.17 5.77
CA GLY A 67 9.62 -6.49 5.99
C GLY A 67 8.12 -6.37 6.22
N PHE A 68 7.39 -7.48 6.05
CA PHE A 68 5.96 -7.52 6.38
C PHE A 68 5.69 -7.18 7.86
N GLN A 69 6.65 -7.46 8.75
CA GLN A 69 6.57 -7.15 10.18
C GLN A 69 6.56 -5.63 10.46
N ASP A 70 7.13 -4.84 9.56
CA ASP A 70 7.14 -3.38 9.68
C ASP A 70 5.82 -2.77 9.18
N LEU A 71 5.05 -3.53 8.39
CA LEU A 71 3.82 -3.09 7.74
C LEU A 71 2.57 -3.57 8.48
N LEU A 72 2.69 -4.63 9.29
CA LEU A 72 1.57 -5.31 9.93
C LEU A 72 1.74 -5.37 11.45
N PRO A 73 0.73 -4.94 12.22
CA PRO A 73 0.72 -5.23 13.65
C PRO A 73 0.53 -6.75 13.85
N ARG A 74 1.45 -7.39 14.59
CA ARG A 74 1.33 -8.81 14.94
C ARG A 74 0.11 -9.09 15.83
N SER A 75 -0.25 -8.14 16.70
CA SER A 75 -1.46 -8.23 17.51
C SER A 75 -2.68 -7.81 16.69
N GLY A 76 -3.52 -8.77 16.32
CA GLY A 76 -4.81 -8.53 15.65
C GLY A 76 -4.99 -9.24 14.30
N ILE A 77 -3.96 -9.94 13.80
CA ILE A 77 -4.06 -10.77 12.60
C ILE A 77 -4.10 -12.24 13.02
N ASN A 78 -4.97 -13.03 12.37
CA ASN A 78 -5.02 -14.47 12.60
C ASN A 78 -3.64 -15.10 12.32
N PRO A 79 -3.08 -15.90 13.25
CA PRO A 79 -1.79 -16.59 13.05
C PRO A 79 -1.69 -17.35 11.72
N GLU A 80 -2.77 -17.97 11.25
CA GLU A 80 -2.80 -18.68 9.98
C GLU A 80 -2.55 -17.74 8.78
N ILE A 81 -3.11 -16.54 8.85
CA ILE A 81 -2.93 -15.50 7.84
C ILE A 81 -1.52 -14.92 7.89
N LEU A 82 -0.96 -14.72 9.10
CA LEU A 82 0.44 -14.33 9.25
C LEU A 82 1.38 -15.37 8.63
N SER A 83 1.18 -16.66 8.93
CA SER A 83 1.96 -17.73 8.33
C SER A 83 1.78 -17.78 6.81
N LEU A 84 0.59 -17.50 6.29
CA LEU A 84 0.34 -17.41 4.86
C LEU A 84 1.14 -16.27 4.20
N ILE A 85 1.23 -15.11 4.85
CA ILE A 85 2.01 -13.95 4.37
C ILE A 85 3.50 -14.23 4.44
N GLU A 86 3.97 -14.85 5.52
CA GLU A 86 5.39 -15.14 5.74
C GLU A 86 5.94 -16.13 4.72
N ASN A 87 5.14 -17.12 4.34
CA ASN A 87 5.56 -18.20 3.46
C ASN A 87 5.18 -17.97 1.99
N THR A 88 4.53 -16.86 1.66
CA THR A 88 4.09 -16.61 0.28
C THR A 88 5.20 -16.03 -0.60
N ASN A 89 5.49 -16.74 -1.68
CA ASN A 89 6.27 -16.23 -2.81
C ASN A 89 5.37 -15.56 -3.88
N LEU A 90 4.05 -15.47 -3.64
CA LEU A 90 3.05 -15.04 -4.62
C LEU A 90 2.77 -13.54 -4.55
N TRP A 91 3.83 -12.73 -4.48
CA TRP A 91 3.71 -11.29 -4.62
C TRP A 91 3.47 -10.93 -6.08
N LEU A 92 2.57 -9.98 -6.32
CA LEU A 92 2.28 -9.47 -7.65
C LEU A 92 3.04 -8.17 -7.87
N ASP A 93 3.83 -8.09 -8.94
CA ASP A 93 4.39 -6.83 -9.39
C ASP A 93 3.32 -5.98 -10.07
N ILE A 94 3.08 -4.78 -9.56
CA ILE A 94 2.13 -3.82 -10.09
C ILE A 94 2.79 -2.46 -10.31
N LYS A 95 2.25 -1.68 -11.24
CA LYS A 95 2.62 -0.27 -11.42
C LYS A 95 1.41 0.58 -11.09
N VAL A 96 1.59 1.54 -10.19
CA VAL A 96 0.55 2.51 -9.83
C VAL A 96 0.99 3.90 -10.23
N SER A 97 0.04 4.68 -10.76
CA SER A 97 0.23 6.09 -11.07
C SER A 97 -0.83 6.92 -10.36
N VAL A 98 -0.42 7.82 -9.48
CA VAL A 98 -1.33 8.74 -8.79
C VAL A 98 -1.06 10.18 -9.18
N VAL A 99 -2.13 10.96 -9.35
CA VAL A 99 -2.06 12.39 -9.70
C VAL A 99 -2.31 13.21 -8.45
N VAL A 100 -1.26 13.85 -7.92
CA VAL A 100 -1.35 14.77 -6.79
C VAL A 100 -1.49 16.19 -7.31
N LYS A 101 -2.55 16.88 -6.91
CA LYS A 101 -2.73 18.32 -7.17
C LYS A 101 -2.28 19.09 -5.94
N THR A 102 -1.19 19.85 -6.05
CA THR A 102 -0.73 20.72 -4.99
C THR A 102 -1.27 22.14 -5.20
N ASN A 103 -1.87 22.71 -4.15
CA ASN A 103 -2.15 24.14 -4.09
C ASN A 103 -1.07 24.76 -3.21
N VAL A 104 -0.05 25.35 -3.82
CA VAL A 104 0.95 26.14 -3.09
C VAL A 104 0.35 27.52 -2.89
N GLN A 105 -0.05 27.84 -1.65
CA GLN A 105 -0.34 29.21 -1.23
C GLN A 105 0.96 29.81 -0.68
N TYR A 106 1.46 30.85 -1.35
CA TYR A 106 2.55 31.63 -0.81
C TYR A 106 2.00 32.50 0.32
N LEU A 107 2.43 32.24 1.56
CA LEU A 107 2.33 33.20 2.64
C LEU A 107 3.40 34.25 2.40
N ILE A 108 3.03 35.34 1.71
CA ILE A 108 3.84 36.55 1.66
C ILE A 108 3.68 37.21 3.03
N ARG A 109 4.74 37.21 3.84
CA ARG A 109 4.86 38.05 5.03
C ARG A 109 5.42 39.41 4.63
#